data_AF-A0A966W6S3-F1
#
_entry.id   AF-A0A966W6S3-F1
#
_cell.length_a   1.000
_cell.length_b   1.000
_cell.length_c   1.000
_cell.angle_alpha   90.00
_cell.angle_beta   90.00
_cell.angle_gamma   90.00
#
_symmetry.space_group_name_H-M   'P 1'
#
loop_
_entity.id
_entity.type
_entity.pdbx_description
1 polymer ?
#
loop_
_entity_poly.entity_id
_entity_poly.type
_entity_poly.pdbx_seq_one_letter_code
_entity_poly.pdbx_strand_id
1 'polypeptide(L)' 'MIVAEALKKSFRVTTRRTGGFSAFRALLPGSTSQVEAVRSVSFSIAAGEMVAVLGPNGAGKST' A
#
# COMPACT_ATOMS: atom_id res chain seq x y z
N MET A 1 11.89 21.58 7.32
CA MET A 1 12.07 20.37 8.15
C MET A 1 10.87 19.48 7.90
N ILE A 2 11.10 18.22 7.58
CA ILE A 2 10.06 17.18 7.41
C ILE A 2 10.28 16.15 8.50
N VAL A 3 9.22 15.69 9.16
CA VAL A 3 9.27 14.65 10.19
C VAL A 3 8.13 13.66 9.93
N ALA A 4 8.44 12.37 9.95
CA ALA A 4 7.49 11.28 9.90
C ALA A 4 7.74 10.34 11.07
N GLU A 5 6.68 9.98 11.79
CA GLU A 5 6.74 9.07 12.93
C GLU A 5 5.75 7.93 12.70
N ALA A 6 6.25 6.69 12.70
CA ALA A 6 5.47 5.48 12.52
C ALA A 6 4.47 5.55 11.35
N LEU A 7 4.87 6.18 10.24
CA LEU A 7 4.03 6.40 9.07
C LEU A 7 3.58 5.05 8.49
N LYS A 8 2.27 4.92 8.25
CA LYS A 8 1.66 3.71 7.70
C LYS A 8 0.73 4.08 6.56
N LYS A 9 0.73 3.25 5.52
CA LYS A 9 -0.21 3.38 4.41
C LYS A 9 -0.65 2.01 3.92
N SER A 10 -1.97 1.80 3.89
CA SER A 10 -2.62 0.60 3.38
C SER A 10 -3.61 0.94 2.28
N PHE A 11 -3.72 0.06 1.29
CA PHE A 11 -4.74 0.12 0.24
C PHE A 11 -5.66 -1.09 0.29
N ARG A 12 -6.93 -0.89 -0.09
CA ARG A 12 -7.88 -1.97 -0.30
C ARG A 12 -7.84 -2.39 -1.76
N VAL A 13 -7.56 -3.66 -2.01
CA VAL A 13 -7.51 -4.25 -3.34
C VAL A 13 -8.61 -5.29 -3.45
N THR A 14 -9.49 -5.13 -4.43
CA THR A 14 -10.50 -6.14 -4.71
C THR A 14 -9.83 -7.31 -5.41
N THR A 15 -9.79 -8.46 -4.73
CA THR A 15 -9.21 -9.67 -5.32
C THR A 15 -10.27 -10.33 -6.21
N ARG A 16 -10.10 -10.22 -7.53
CA ARG A 16 -10.99 -10.90 -8.48
C ARG A 16 -10.68 -12.40 -8.46
N ARG A 17 -11.59 -13.22 -7.92
CA ARG A 17 -11.49 -14.69 -8.02
C ARG A 17 -12.05 -15.13 -9.37
N THR A 18 -11.20 -15.52 -10.29
CA THR A 18 -11.58 -16.12 -11.58
C THR A 18 -11.94 -17.60 -11.37
N GLY A 19 -13.17 -18.01 -11.75
CA GLY A 19 -13.62 -19.41 -11.66
C GLY A 19 -15.05 -19.62 -12.20
N GLY A 20 -15.34 -20.81 -12.73
CA GLY A 20 -16.56 -21.14 -13.49
C GLY A 20 -17.90 -21.14 -12.72
N PHE A 21 -17.88 -20.91 -11.41
CA PHE A 21 -19.09 -20.78 -10.56
C PHE A 21 -19.41 -19.32 -10.17
N SER A 22 -18.88 -18.34 -10.91
CA SER A 22 -19.00 -16.91 -10.59
C SER A 22 -20.43 -16.39 -10.54
N ALA A 23 -21.35 -16.93 -11.34
CA ALA A 23 -22.75 -16.50 -11.38
C ALA A 23 -23.49 -16.74 -10.05
N PHE A 24 -23.28 -17.91 -9.43
CA PHE A 24 -23.89 -18.23 -8.13
C PHE A 24 -23.25 -17.47 -6.96
N ARG A 25 -22.01 -16.99 -7.10
CA ARG A 25 -21.30 -16.21 -6.06
C ARG A 25 -21.47 -14.70 -6.18
N ALA A 26 -22.14 -14.19 -7.21
CA ALA A 26 -22.37 -12.75 -7.40
C ALA A 26 -23.21 -12.11 -6.28
N LEU A 27 -23.98 -12.92 -5.55
CA LEU A 27 -24.76 -12.50 -4.39
C LEU A 27 -23.93 -12.45 -3.09
N LEU A 28 -22.69 -12.93 -3.10
CA LEU A 28 -21.79 -12.90 -1.94
C LEU A 28 -20.93 -11.62 -1.96
N PRO A 29 -20.65 -11.01 -0.80
CA PRO A 29 -19.70 -9.91 -0.70
C PRO A 29 -18.34 -10.29 -1.31
N GLY A 30 -17.83 -9.45 -2.22
CA GLY A 30 -16.52 -9.67 -2.83
C GLY A 30 -15.39 -9.64 -1.80
N SER A 31 -14.36 -10.45 -1.99
CA SER A 31 -13.19 -10.44 -1.10
C SER A 31 -12.29 -9.24 -1.38
N THR A 32 -12.27 -8.28 -0.46
CA THR A 32 -11.29 -7.19 -0.44
C THR A 32 -10.10 -7.62 0.41
N SER A 33 -8.89 -7.54 -0.14
CA SER A 33 -7.65 -7.68 0.61
C SER A 33 -7.07 -6.31 0.95
N GLN A 34 -6.29 -6.24 2.03
CA GLN A 34 -5.49 -5.05 2.34
C GLN A 34 -4.03 -5.29 1.96
N VAL A 35 -3.41 -4.30 1.32
CA VAL A 35 -1.99 -4.29 0.98
C VAL A 35 -1.34 -3.14 1.72
N GLU A 36 -0.35 -3.43 2.56
CA GLU A 36 0.48 -2.42 3.24
C GLU A 36 1.57 -1.93 2.29
N ALA A 37 1.48 -0.66 1.89
CA ALA A 37 2.46 0.00 1.04
C ALA A 37 3.58 0.68 1.85
N VAL A 38 3.27 1.22 3.03
CA VAL A 38 4.25 1.79 3.97
C VAL A 38 4.03 1.18 5.34
N ARG A 39 5.09 0.63 5.95
CA ARG A 39 5.03 -0.14 7.20
C ARG A 39 5.81 0.55 8.32
N SER A 40 5.14 1.44 9.05
CA SER A 40 5.65 2.05 10.29
C SER A 40 7.01 2.73 10.15
N VAL A 41 7.16 3.58 9.13
CA VAL A 41 8.44 4.25 8.83
C VAL A 41 8.56 5.54 9.64
N SER A 42 9.70 5.75 10.29
CA SER A 42 10.04 6.99 10.99
C SER A 42 11.31 7.61 10.43
N PHE A 43 11.28 8.90 10.09
CA PHE A 43 12.45 9.64 9.60
C PHE A 43 12.26 11.16 9.79
N SER A 44 13.36 11.89 9.71
CA SER A 44 13.38 13.36 9.69
C SER A 44 14.31 13.86 8.58
N ILE A 45 13.92 14.94 7.91
CA ILE A 45 14.72 15.59 6.86
C ILE A 45 14.88 17.07 7.23
N ALA A 46 16.12 17.52 7.34
CA ALA A 46 16.48 18.90 7.63
C ALA A 46 16.20 19.82 6.42
N ALA A 47 16.20 21.13 6.66
CA ALA A 47 16.08 22.09 5.55
C ALA A 47 17.34 22.05 4.67
N GLY A 48 17.17 21.96 3.36
CA GLY A 48 18.28 21.86 2.40
C GLY A 48 18.88 20.45 2.27
N GLU A 49 18.40 19.46 3.03
CA GLU A 49 18.85 18.08 2.92
C GLU A 49 18.23 17.39 1.68
N MET A 50 19.07 16.71 0.90
CA MET A 50 18.67 15.95 -0.27
C MET A 50 18.61 14.47 0.07
N VAL A 51 17.47 13.83 -0.20
CA VAL A 51 17.23 12.41 0.12
C VAL A 51 16.79 11.68 -1.15
N ALA A 52 17.36 10.48 -1.37
CA ALA A 52 16.95 9.59 -2.45
C ALA A 52 16.12 8.42 -1.89
N VAL A 53 14.96 8.16 -2.49
CA VAL A 53 14.12 7.00 -2.16
C VAL A 53 14.39 5.89 -3.16
N LEU A 54 14.98 4.79 -2.71
CA LEU A 54 15.43 3.67 -3.55
C LEU A 54 14.68 2.38 -3.24
N GLY A 55 14.66 1.44 -4.20
CA GLY A 55 14.06 0.11 -4.03
C GLY A 55 13.32 -0.39 -5.28
N PRO A 56 12.90 -1.67 -5.31
CA PRO A 56 12.25 -2.29 -6.46
C PRO A 56 10.85 -1.69 -6.75
N ASN A 57 10.33 -1.95 -7.95
CA ASN A 57 8.96 -1.54 -8.30
C ASN A 57 7.95 -2.20 -7.36
N GLY A 58 6.93 -1.44 -6.95
CA GLY A 58 5.92 -1.90 -5.97
C GLY A 58 6.34 -1.81 -4.50
N ALA A 59 7.54 -1.33 -4.18
CA ALA A 59 8.01 -1.18 -2.79
C ALA A 59 7.37 -0.01 -2.00
N GLY A 60 6.43 0.73 -2.58
CA GLY A 60 5.77 1.86 -1.91
C GLY A 60 6.50 3.21 -2.01
N LYS A 61 7.53 3.35 -2.87
CA LYS A 61 8.33 4.59 -2.99
C LYS A 61 7.56 5.84 -3.43
N SER A 62 6.51 5.66 -4.23
CA SER A 62 5.65 6.75 -4.73
C SER A 62 4.34 6.88 -3.95
N THR A 63 4.16 6.06 -2.92
CA THR A 63 2.97 6.00 -2.07
C THR A 63 3.22 6.76 -0.78
#